data_AF-A0A8J6PAG7-F1
#
_entry.id   AF-A0A8J6PAG7-F1
#
_cell.length_a   1.000
_cell.length_b   1.000
_cell.length_c   1.000
_cell.angle_alpha   90.00
_cell.angle_beta   90.00
_cell.angle_gamma   90.00
#
_symmetry.space_group_name_H-M   'P 1'
#
loop_
_entity.id
_entity.type
_entity.pdbx_description
1 polymer ?
#
loop_
_entity_poly.entity_id
_entity_poly.type
_entity_poly.pdbx_seq_one_letter_code
_entity_poly.pdbx_strand_id
1 'polypeptide(L)'
;MLNYYFVAFLDILGYSSMVKSDLEGPAGEEKYFQKLIQLHRETNELKYENLDFTLIQFSDSIIVSAPYNVDAFHSFSKLIAEYQLKLLLNGILIRGGITYGKHFYKEDFLFSSALIDAYGIESKLAKYPRVLISDDLYELLKSQSINLEYIACDNNYKIIDFLHSTNLGEIDCEKINKLIINLENNKNETVSEKGLWLKEYINYKNLQNSIKYERFRK
;
A
#
# COMPACT_ATOMS: atom_id res chain seq x y z
N MET A 1 22.96 16.01 -0.69
CA MET A 1 23.14 15.90 0.77
C MET A 1 22.09 14.94 1.30
N LEU A 2 22.41 14.14 2.31
CA LEU A 2 21.47 13.17 2.88
C LEU A 2 20.45 13.92 3.75
N ASN A 3 19.18 13.95 3.34
CA ASN A 3 18.10 14.68 4.02
C ASN A 3 17.05 13.72 4.58
N TYR A 4 16.14 14.24 5.40
CA TYR A 4 15.00 13.47 5.89
C TYR A 4 13.90 13.40 4.85
N TYR A 5 13.34 12.20 4.68
CA TYR A 5 12.22 11.90 3.79
C TYR A 5 11.20 11.05 4.53
N PHE A 6 9.94 11.13 4.13
CA PHE A 6 9.03 10.00 4.27
C PHE A 6 9.40 8.95 3.23
N VAL A 7 9.43 7.68 3.63
CA VAL A 7 9.73 6.56 2.75
C VAL A 7 8.72 5.45 3.00
N ALA A 8 8.08 5.01 1.92
CA ALA A 8 7.29 3.79 1.86
C ALA A 8 8.06 2.74 1.06
N PHE A 9 8.19 1.55 1.62
CA PHE A 9 8.55 0.35 0.87
C PHE A 9 7.31 -0.52 0.72
N LEU A 10 6.97 -0.87 -0.52
CA LEU A 10 5.82 -1.69 -0.88
C LEU A 10 6.28 -2.91 -1.67
N ASP A 11 5.62 -4.04 -1.43
CA ASP A 11 5.90 -5.34 -2.04
C ASP A 11 4.64 -5.88 -2.72
N ILE A 12 4.76 -6.28 -4.00
CA ILE A 12 3.68 -6.90 -4.77
C ILE A 12 3.55 -8.38 -4.38
N LEU A 13 2.43 -8.72 -3.74
CA LEU A 13 2.14 -10.09 -3.32
C LEU A 13 1.84 -10.99 -4.52
N GLY A 14 2.59 -12.10 -4.63
CA GLY A 14 2.40 -13.09 -5.68
C GLY A 14 3.04 -12.73 -7.02
N TYR A 15 3.94 -11.74 -7.03
CA TYR A 15 4.59 -11.22 -8.24
C TYR A 15 5.22 -12.31 -9.12
N SER A 16 5.97 -13.26 -8.54
CA SER A 16 6.59 -14.35 -9.32
C SER A 16 5.56 -15.20 -10.08
N SER A 17 4.39 -15.44 -9.49
CA SER A 17 3.29 -16.15 -10.15
C SER A 17 2.64 -15.29 -11.25
N MET A 18 2.54 -13.97 -11.05
CA MET A 18 2.06 -13.04 -12.07
C MET A 18 2.98 -13.02 -13.28
N VAL A 19 4.30 -12.88 -13.06
CA VAL A 19 5.31 -12.90 -14.13
C VAL A 19 5.27 -14.21 -14.90
N LYS A 20 5.23 -15.35 -14.19
CA LYS A 20 5.11 -16.66 -14.81
C LYS A 20 3.84 -16.77 -15.68
N SER A 21 2.71 -16.32 -15.15
CA SER A 21 1.43 -16.34 -15.87
C SER A 21 1.46 -15.53 -17.16
N ASP A 22 2.12 -14.36 -17.17
CA ASP A 22 2.18 -13.51 -18.35
C ASP A 22 3.20 -14.03 -19.38
N LEU A 23 4.31 -14.63 -18.94
CA LEU A 23 5.33 -15.18 -19.85
C LEU A 23 4.95 -16.53 -20.46
N GLU A 24 4.18 -17.36 -19.75
CA GLU A 24 3.70 -18.66 -20.26
C GLU A 24 2.34 -18.56 -20.99
N GLY A 25 1.70 -17.38 -20.93
CA GLY A 25 0.42 -17.11 -21.59
C GLY A 25 0.55 -16.80 -23.09
N PRO A 26 -0.59 -16.60 -23.79
CA PRO A 26 -0.58 -16.14 -25.18
C PRO A 26 0.10 -14.77 -25.30
N ALA A 27 0.99 -14.61 -26.27
CA ALA A 27 1.67 -13.34 -26.52
C ALA A 27 0.65 -12.23 -26.85
N GLY A 28 0.77 -11.08 -26.16
CA GLY A 28 -0.16 -9.95 -26.31
C GLY A 28 -1.42 -10.04 -25.45
N GLU A 29 -1.57 -11.09 -24.63
CA GLU A 29 -2.67 -11.24 -23.66
C GLU A 29 -2.14 -11.19 -22.21
N GLU A 30 -1.05 -10.45 -21.96
CA GLU A 30 -0.47 -10.34 -20.62
C GLU A 30 -1.46 -9.68 -19.64
N LYS A 31 -1.77 -10.38 -18.55
CA LYS A 31 -2.83 -9.99 -17.62
C LYS A 31 -2.38 -8.90 -16.64
N TYR A 32 -1.10 -8.87 -16.28
CA TYR A 32 -0.57 -7.98 -15.24
C TYR A 32 0.45 -6.99 -15.76
N PHE A 33 1.29 -7.37 -16.72
CA PHE A 33 2.40 -6.58 -17.25
C PHE A 33 1.96 -5.18 -17.71
N GLN A 34 0.96 -5.11 -18.59
CA GLN A 34 0.46 -3.84 -19.11
C GLN A 34 -0.16 -2.97 -18.01
N LYS A 35 -0.87 -3.59 -17.05
CA LYS A 35 -1.49 -2.87 -15.93
C LYS A 35 -0.43 -2.27 -15.00
N LEU A 36 0.63 -3.01 -14.69
CA LEU A 36 1.74 -2.53 -13.86
C LEU A 36 2.47 -1.36 -14.53
N ILE A 37 2.74 -1.44 -15.84
CA ILE A 37 3.34 -0.33 -16.60
C ILE A 37 2.43 0.90 -16.57
N GLN A 38 1.15 0.71 -16.86
CA GLN A 38 0.18 1.81 -16.89
C GLN A 38 0.06 2.48 -15.53
N LEU A 39 -0.13 1.70 -14.46
CA LEU A 39 -0.23 2.22 -13.09
C LEU A 39 1.04 2.95 -12.66
N HIS A 40 2.22 2.44 -13.02
CA HIS A 40 3.48 3.12 -12.73
C HIS A 40 3.57 4.48 -13.43
N ARG A 41 3.20 4.56 -14.71
CA ARG A 41 3.20 5.82 -15.47
C ARG A 41 2.20 6.82 -14.93
N GLU A 42 0.94 6.40 -14.78
CA GLU A 42 -0.13 7.26 -14.25
C GLU A 42 0.21 7.80 -12.86
N THR A 43 0.81 6.96 -12.00
CA THR A 43 1.20 7.39 -10.66
C THR A 43 2.30 8.43 -10.70
N ASN A 44 3.33 8.27 -11.53
CA ASN A 44 4.39 9.28 -11.70
C ASN A 44 3.89 10.63 -12.24
N GLU A 45 2.75 10.63 -12.94
CA GLU A 45 2.13 11.85 -13.47
C GLU A 45 1.26 12.57 -12.43
N LEU A 46 0.91 11.93 -11.31
CA LEU A 46 0.09 12.54 -10.26
C LEU A 46 0.78 13.76 -9.65
N LYS A 47 -0.03 14.76 -9.34
CA LYS A 47 0.38 15.98 -8.64
C LYS A 47 -0.52 16.16 -7.43
N TYR A 48 0.10 16.30 -6.27
CA TYR A 48 -0.57 16.61 -5.02
C TYR A 48 -0.08 17.95 -4.52
N GLU A 49 -0.96 18.68 -3.84
CA GLU A 49 -0.58 19.93 -3.21
C GLU A 49 0.49 19.66 -2.12
N ASN A 50 1.56 20.46 -2.14
CA ASN A 50 2.66 20.41 -1.18
C ASN A 50 3.39 19.06 -1.07
N LEU A 51 3.30 18.20 -2.09
CA LEU A 51 3.98 16.91 -2.11
C LEU A 51 4.73 16.72 -3.43
N ASP A 52 6.05 16.86 -3.36
CA ASP A 52 6.95 16.33 -4.38
C ASP A 52 7.38 14.92 -3.94
N PHE A 53 7.20 13.93 -4.81
CA PHE A 53 7.52 12.54 -4.51
C PHE A 53 8.24 11.86 -5.65
N THR A 54 9.01 10.85 -5.31
CA THR A 54 9.69 9.96 -6.24
C THR A 54 9.12 8.56 -6.10
N LEU A 55 8.75 7.94 -7.21
CA LEU A 55 8.35 6.54 -7.31
C LEU A 55 9.44 5.75 -8.05
N ILE A 56 10.02 4.76 -7.38
CA ILE A 56 10.97 3.82 -7.98
C ILE A 56 10.33 2.44 -7.92
N GLN A 57 10.33 1.71 -9.04
CA GLN A 57 9.84 0.34 -9.07
C GLN A 57 10.87 -0.55 -9.75
N PHE A 58 11.18 -1.67 -9.11
CA PHE A 58 12.00 -2.74 -9.67
C PHE A 58 11.44 -4.08 -9.20
N SER A 59 11.16 -4.97 -10.15
CA SER A 59 10.50 -6.26 -9.83
C SER A 59 9.17 -6.03 -9.07
N ASP A 60 8.99 -6.74 -7.97
CA ASP A 60 7.95 -6.67 -6.95
C ASP A 60 8.08 -5.50 -5.99
N SER A 61 9.25 -4.86 -5.92
CA SER A 61 9.56 -3.80 -4.97
C SER A 61 9.22 -2.42 -5.53
N ILE A 62 8.50 -1.64 -4.73
CA ILE A 62 8.12 -0.26 -5.04
C ILE A 62 8.53 0.63 -3.86
N ILE A 63 9.23 1.72 -4.18
CA ILE A 63 9.67 2.72 -3.23
C ILE A 63 8.97 4.03 -3.56
N VAL A 64 8.26 4.58 -2.58
CA VAL A 64 7.71 5.93 -2.66
C VAL A 64 8.43 6.78 -1.62
N SER A 65 9.02 7.90 -2.04
CA SER A 65 9.71 8.81 -1.12
C SER A 65 9.31 10.25 -1.38
N ALA A 66 9.21 11.05 -0.32
CA ALA A 66 8.92 12.47 -0.40
C ALA A 66 9.78 13.22 0.63
N PRO A 67 10.33 14.42 0.32
CA PRO A 67 11.06 15.22 1.29
C PRO A 67 10.23 15.39 2.56
N TYR A 68 10.88 15.26 3.71
CA TYR A 68 10.17 15.36 4.98
C TYR A 68 9.64 16.78 5.16
N ASN A 69 8.32 16.88 5.17
CA ASN A 69 7.56 18.02 5.63
C ASN A 69 6.31 17.44 6.30
N VAL A 70 6.14 17.68 7.60
CA VAL A 70 5.06 17.07 8.37
C VAL A 70 3.67 17.32 7.77
N ASP A 71 3.45 18.51 7.21
CA ASP A 71 2.18 18.91 6.59
C ASP A 71 1.90 18.12 5.30
N ALA A 72 2.96 17.67 4.62
CA ALA A 72 2.85 16.86 3.41
C ALA A 72 2.47 15.40 3.70
N PHE A 73 2.49 14.95 4.97
CA PHE A 73 2.18 13.56 5.29
C PHE A 73 0.73 13.19 4.94
N HIS A 74 -0.20 14.14 5.04
CA HIS A 74 -1.58 13.92 4.60
C HIS A 74 -1.63 13.54 3.12
N SER A 75 -1.05 14.37 2.24
CA SER A 75 -0.92 14.08 0.81
C SER A 75 -0.15 12.78 0.54
N PHE A 76 0.91 12.50 1.31
CA PHE A 76 1.68 11.25 1.17
C PHE A 76 0.83 10.02 1.50
N SER A 77 0.10 10.03 2.61
CA SER A 77 -0.79 8.93 3.00
C SER A 77 -1.93 8.73 1.99
N LYS A 78 -2.48 9.81 1.43
CA LYS A 78 -3.45 9.79 0.35
C LYS A 78 -2.89 9.12 -0.92
N LEU A 79 -1.68 9.50 -1.34
CA LEU A 79 -1.00 8.89 -2.48
C LEU A 79 -0.86 7.37 -2.29
N ILE A 80 -0.40 6.91 -1.13
CA ILE A 80 -0.25 5.47 -0.85
C ILE A 80 -1.61 4.76 -0.85
N ALA A 81 -2.63 5.37 -0.25
CA ALA A 81 -4.00 4.85 -0.22
C ALA A 81 -4.57 4.67 -1.64
N GLU A 82 -4.49 5.70 -2.47
CA GLU A 82 -4.98 5.66 -3.85
C GLU A 82 -4.20 4.66 -4.70
N TYR A 83 -2.88 4.58 -4.52
CA TYR A 83 -2.04 3.61 -5.22
C TYR A 83 -2.39 2.16 -4.83
N GLN A 84 -2.55 1.88 -3.54
CA GLN A 84 -2.96 0.58 -3.03
C GLN A 84 -4.33 0.17 -3.57
N LEU A 85 -5.31 1.09 -3.57
CA LEU A 85 -6.63 0.84 -4.11
C LEU A 85 -6.60 0.55 -5.61
N LYS A 86 -5.89 1.35 -6.40
CA LYS A 86 -5.77 1.15 -7.85
C LYS A 86 -5.19 -0.23 -8.19
N LEU A 87 -4.18 -0.67 -7.45
CA LEU A 87 -3.62 -2.02 -7.59
C LEU A 87 -4.67 -3.09 -7.23
N LEU A 88 -5.38 -2.93 -6.11
CA LEU A 88 -6.43 -3.85 -5.68
C LEU A 88 -7.53 -4.01 -6.75
N LEU A 89 -8.00 -2.89 -7.32
CA LEU A 89 -9.01 -2.89 -8.39
C LEU A 89 -8.54 -3.63 -9.66
N ASN A 90 -7.24 -3.74 -9.84
CA ASN A 90 -6.59 -4.51 -10.91
C ASN A 90 -6.28 -5.97 -10.52
N GLY A 91 -6.70 -6.39 -9.33
CA GLY A 91 -6.46 -7.73 -8.79
C GLY A 91 -5.05 -7.94 -8.24
N ILE A 92 -4.32 -6.86 -7.96
CA ILE A 92 -2.94 -6.87 -7.49
C ILE A 92 -2.93 -6.41 -6.04
N LEU A 93 -2.41 -7.27 -5.15
CA LEU A 93 -2.31 -6.96 -3.74
C LEU A 93 -0.89 -6.49 -3.41
N ILE A 94 -0.80 -5.49 -2.54
CA ILE A 94 0.47 -5.06 -1.97
C ILE A 94 0.44 -5.11 -0.45
N ARG A 95 1.63 -5.14 0.12
CA ARG A 95 1.89 -4.90 1.54
C ARG A 95 3.08 -3.95 1.66
N GLY A 96 3.32 -3.39 2.83
CA GLY A 96 4.44 -2.48 2.97
C GLY A 96 4.64 -1.89 4.36
N GLY A 97 5.62 -1.00 4.43
CA GLY A 97 5.95 -0.22 5.62
C GLY A 97 6.27 1.23 5.24
N ILE A 98 5.82 2.17 6.07
CA ILE A 98 6.07 3.60 5.97
C ILE A 98 6.82 4.05 7.22
N THR A 99 7.87 4.81 7.01
CA THR A 99 8.62 5.48 8.08
C THR A 99 9.20 6.80 7.57
N TYR A 100 9.98 7.47 8.40
CA TYR A 100 10.73 8.65 8.02
C TYR A 100 12.20 8.51 8.44
N GLY A 101 13.10 9.15 7.70
CA GLY A 101 14.52 9.11 8.03
C GLY A 101 15.38 9.55 6.87
N LYS A 102 16.69 9.27 6.99
CA LYS A 102 17.67 9.70 6.00
C LYS A 102 17.51 8.94 4.68
N HIS A 103 17.38 9.69 3.59
CA HIS A 103 17.22 9.17 2.24
C HIS A 103 17.94 10.06 1.22
N PHE A 104 18.53 9.43 0.21
CA PHE A 104 19.14 10.07 -0.93
C PHE A 104 18.88 9.21 -2.16
N TYR A 105 18.36 9.83 -3.21
CA TYR A 105 18.22 9.24 -4.54
C TYR A 105 18.59 10.27 -5.60
N LYS A 106 19.55 9.93 -6.45
CA LYS A 106 19.97 10.77 -7.58
C LYS A 106 20.72 9.90 -8.60
N GLU A 107 20.49 10.12 -9.90
CA GLU A 107 21.23 9.46 -10.99
C GLU A 107 21.30 7.93 -10.79
N ASP A 108 20.17 7.31 -10.45
CA ASP A 108 20.02 5.88 -10.17
C ASP A 108 20.79 5.34 -8.94
N PHE A 109 21.42 6.22 -8.15
CA PHE A 109 22.06 5.87 -6.90
C PHE A 109 21.13 6.12 -5.71
N LEU A 110 20.79 5.04 -4.99
CA LEU A 110 19.95 5.09 -3.78
C LEU A 110 20.77 4.75 -2.54
N PHE A 111 20.72 5.62 -1.54
CA PHE A 111 21.29 5.41 -0.20
C PHE A 111 20.31 5.87 0.87
N SER A 112 19.76 4.95 1.66
CA SER A 112 18.67 5.29 2.59
C SER A 112 18.61 4.38 3.80
N SER A 113 18.67 4.99 5.00
CA SER A 113 18.37 4.29 6.25
C SER A 113 16.86 4.10 6.41
N ALA A 114 16.06 5.11 6.02
CA ALA A 114 14.61 5.03 6.07
C ALA A 114 14.05 3.87 5.22
N LEU A 115 14.69 3.58 4.08
CA LEU A 115 14.32 2.43 3.27
C LEU A 115 14.59 1.10 3.98
N ILE A 116 15.70 0.98 4.71
CA ILE A 116 16.02 -0.22 5.49
C ILE A 116 14.96 -0.44 6.57
N ASP A 117 14.55 0.62 7.25
CA ASP A 117 13.52 0.56 8.30
C ASP A 117 12.14 0.24 7.73
N ALA A 118 11.74 0.88 6.61
CA ALA A 118 10.50 0.61 5.89
C ALA A 118 10.41 -0.85 5.40
N TYR A 119 11.50 -1.35 4.80
CA TYR A 119 11.64 -2.75 4.42
C TYR A 119 11.56 -3.69 5.64
N GLY A 120 12.16 -3.31 6.76
CA GLY A 120 12.08 -4.05 8.02
C GLY A 120 10.64 -4.19 8.53
N ILE A 121 9.83 -3.15 8.41
CA ILE A 121 8.40 -3.17 8.77
C ILE A 121 7.62 -4.10 7.84
N GLU A 122 7.81 -3.97 6.52
CA GLU A 122 7.17 -4.83 5.53
C GLU A 122 7.48 -6.31 5.81
N SER A 123 8.77 -6.65 5.83
CA SER A 123 9.22 -8.04 5.87
C SER A 123 8.91 -8.75 7.19
N LYS A 124 8.85 -8.02 8.31
CA LYS A 124 8.65 -8.61 9.66
C LYS A 124 7.21 -8.50 10.16
N LEU A 125 6.48 -7.45 9.79
CA LEU A 125 5.20 -7.07 10.41
C LEU A 125 4.01 -7.07 9.42
N ALA A 126 4.26 -6.80 8.13
CA ALA A 126 3.22 -6.73 7.11
C ALA A 126 2.86 -8.13 6.56
N LYS A 127 2.22 -8.97 7.38
CA LYS A 127 1.79 -10.31 6.98
C LYS A 127 0.62 -10.32 5.98
N TYR A 128 -0.22 -9.30 6.04
CA TYR A 128 -1.45 -9.17 5.26
C TYR A 128 -1.32 -8.10 4.16
N PRO A 129 -2.29 -7.97 3.23
CA PRO A 129 -2.31 -6.94 2.17
C PRO A 129 -2.52 -5.50 2.69
N ARG A 130 -1.61 -5.04 3.54
CA ARG A 130 -1.69 -3.77 4.27
C ARG A 130 -0.35 -3.07 4.29
N VAL A 131 -0.38 -1.74 4.30
CA VAL A 131 0.81 -0.89 4.45
C VAL A 131 0.83 -0.34 5.87
N LEU A 132 1.84 -0.70 6.65
CA LEU A 132 1.98 -0.29 8.05
C LEU A 132 2.71 1.05 8.16
N ILE A 133 2.44 1.78 9.24
CA ILE A 133 3.16 3.00 9.61
C ILE A 133 3.97 2.69 10.88
N SER A 134 5.26 3.05 10.91
CA SER A 134 6.09 2.90 12.11
C SER A 134 5.52 3.68 13.29
N ASP A 135 5.58 3.11 14.49
CA ASP A 135 5.05 3.74 15.71
C ASP A 135 5.67 5.12 15.97
N ASP A 136 6.99 5.27 15.79
CA ASP A 136 7.69 6.56 15.97
C ASP A 136 7.15 7.65 15.04
N LEU A 137 6.87 7.30 13.77
CA LEU A 137 6.26 8.22 12.82
C LEU A 137 4.83 8.57 13.24
N TYR A 138 4.03 7.59 13.65
CA TYR A 138 2.67 7.83 14.08
C TYR A 138 2.60 8.76 15.31
N GLU A 139 3.43 8.52 16.33
CA GLU A 139 3.48 9.37 17.53
C GLU A 139 3.97 10.78 17.20
N LEU A 140 4.94 10.92 16.29
CA LEU A 140 5.39 12.22 15.79
C LEU A 140 4.22 12.99 15.14
N LEU A 141 3.49 12.37 14.21
CA LEU A 141 2.38 13.01 13.50
C LEU A 141 1.24 13.40 14.45
N LYS A 142 0.93 12.53 15.40
CA LYS A 142 -0.08 12.76 16.44
C LYS A 142 0.31 13.93 17.34
N SER A 143 1.57 14.03 17.74
CA SER A 143 2.08 15.15 18.56
C SER A 143 1.97 16.51 17.85
N GLN A 144 1.98 16.50 16.52
CA GLN A 144 1.89 17.70 15.68
C GLN A 144 0.46 18.00 15.20
N SER A 145 -0.54 17.26 15.70
CA SER A 145 -1.96 17.44 15.34
C SER A 145 -2.24 17.38 13.84
N ILE A 146 -1.48 16.55 13.10
CA ILE A 146 -1.68 16.33 11.67
C ILE A 146 -2.99 15.58 11.43
N ASN A 147 -3.64 15.84 10.29
CA ASN A 147 -4.81 15.08 9.87
C ASN A 147 -4.42 13.64 9.50
N LEU A 148 -4.93 12.66 10.24
CA LEU A 148 -4.64 11.23 10.09
C LEU A 148 -5.80 10.44 9.48
N GLU A 149 -6.64 11.07 8.67
CA GLU A 149 -7.85 10.44 8.13
C GLU A 149 -7.60 9.18 7.26
N TYR A 150 -6.43 9.08 6.63
CA TYR A 150 -6.00 7.88 5.88
C TYR A 150 -5.33 6.83 6.76
N ILE A 151 -5.42 6.92 8.09
CA ILE A 151 -4.87 5.94 9.02
C ILE A 151 -6.00 5.18 9.70
N ALA A 152 -5.94 3.85 9.66
CA ALA A 152 -6.79 2.97 10.46
C ALA A 152 -5.94 2.11 11.42
N CYS A 153 -6.59 1.50 12.41
CA CYS A 153 -5.96 0.55 13.31
C CYS A 153 -6.33 -0.88 12.91
N ASP A 154 -5.32 -1.75 12.75
CA ASP A 154 -5.46 -3.21 12.69
C ASP A 154 -4.76 -3.82 13.91
N ASN A 155 -5.55 -4.14 14.93
CA ASN A 155 -5.09 -4.47 16.27
C ASN A 155 -4.18 -3.36 16.82
N ASN A 156 -2.92 -3.68 17.08
CA ASN A 156 -1.92 -2.74 17.59
C ASN A 156 -1.18 -1.98 16.49
N TYR A 157 -1.41 -2.31 15.22
CA TYR A 157 -0.70 -1.71 14.10
C TYR A 157 -1.49 -0.55 13.48
N LYS A 158 -0.78 0.50 13.08
CA LYS A 158 -1.33 1.58 12.26
C LYS A 158 -1.13 1.23 10.80
N ILE A 159 -2.19 1.35 10.00
CA ILE A 159 -2.19 0.99 8.59
C ILE A 159 -2.77 2.12 7.75
N ILE A 160 -2.40 2.15 6.47
CA ILE A 160 -3.06 3.00 5.49
C ILE A 160 -4.48 2.50 5.23
N ASP A 161 -5.46 3.39 5.41
CA ASP A 161 -6.87 3.18 5.09
C ASP A 161 -7.10 3.47 3.60
N PHE A 162 -6.78 2.48 2.75
CA PHE A 162 -6.85 2.62 1.30
C PHE A 162 -8.28 2.72 0.74
N LEU A 163 -9.31 2.64 1.59
CA LEU A 163 -10.72 2.87 1.24
C LEU A 163 -11.28 4.14 1.87
N HIS A 164 -10.45 5.00 2.47
CA HIS A 164 -10.91 6.21 3.16
C HIS A 164 -11.73 7.13 2.25
N SER A 165 -11.18 7.53 1.11
CA SER A 165 -11.81 8.49 0.19
C SER A 165 -12.75 7.85 -0.83
N THR A 166 -13.07 6.56 -0.68
CA THR A 166 -13.83 5.84 -1.70
C THR A 166 -15.25 5.55 -1.25
N ASN A 167 -16.20 5.88 -2.12
CA ASN A 167 -17.55 5.40 -1.98
C ASN A 167 -17.61 3.94 -2.44
N LEU A 168 -17.89 3.02 -1.52
CA LEU A 168 -17.94 1.57 -1.81
C LEU A 168 -19.00 1.23 -2.87
N GLY A 169 -20.05 2.05 -3.03
CA GLY A 169 -21.04 1.90 -4.10
C GLY A 169 -20.50 2.19 -5.51
N GLU A 170 -19.35 2.85 -5.63
CA GLU A 170 -18.68 3.17 -6.90
C GLU A 170 -17.55 2.19 -7.22
N ILE A 171 -17.18 1.34 -6.25
CA ILE A 171 -16.17 0.30 -6.44
C ILE A 171 -16.81 -0.92 -7.12
N ASP A 172 -16.08 -1.52 -8.06
CA ASP A 172 -16.41 -2.82 -8.64
C ASP A 172 -16.29 -3.94 -7.58
N CYS A 173 -17.32 -4.01 -6.73
CA CYS A 173 -17.41 -4.95 -5.62
C CYS A 173 -17.42 -6.41 -6.14
N GLU A 174 -17.89 -6.66 -7.35
CA GLU A 174 -17.84 -7.99 -7.94
C GLU A 174 -16.40 -8.46 -8.18
N LYS A 175 -15.53 -7.62 -8.76
CA LYS A 175 -14.12 -7.96 -8.95
C LYS A 175 -13.43 -8.24 -7.63
N ILE A 176 -13.65 -7.39 -6.63
CA ILE A 176 -13.02 -7.59 -5.31
C ILE A 176 -13.56 -8.85 -4.62
N ASN A 177 -14.87 -9.10 -4.67
CA ASN A 177 -15.45 -10.33 -4.12
C ASN A 177 -14.90 -11.58 -4.81
N LYS A 178 -14.75 -11.57 -6.15
CA LYS A 178 -14.12 -12.66 -6.91
C LYS A 178 -12.67 -12.87 -6.46
N LEU A 179 -11.90 -11.79 -6.27
CA LEU A 179 -10.53 -11.84 -5.76
C LEU A 179 -10.49 -12.48 -4.36
N ILE A 180 -11.33 -12.03 -3.44
CA ILE A 180 -11.43 -12.57 -2.07
C ILE A 180 -11.74 -14.06 -2.11
N ILE A 181 -12.76 -14.48 -2.85
CA ILE A 181 -13.15 -15.89 -2.97
C ILE A 181 -12.00 -16.75 -3.50
N ASN A 182 -11.25 -16.25 -4.50
CA ASN A 182 -10.10 -16.95 -5.04
C ASN A 182 -8.95 -17.08 -4.03
N LEU A 183 -8.73 -16.05 -3.20
CA LEU A 183 -7.73 -16.09 -2.13
C LEU A 183 -8.15 -17.05 -1.03
N GLU A 184 -9.37 -16.92 -0.49
CA GLU A 184 -9.90 -17.76 0.59
C GLU A 184 -9.86 -19.26 0.23
N ASN A 185 -10.20 -19.61 -1.02
CA ASN A 185 -10.20 -20.99 -1.50
C ASN A 185 -8.81 -21.51 -1.91
N ASN A 186 -7.75 -20.71 -1.77
CA ASN A 186 -6.41 -21.14 -2.11
C ASN A 186 -5.93 -22.23 -1.15
N LYS A 187 -5.30 -23.29 -1.68
CA LYS A 187 -4.77 -24.40 -0.87
C LYS A 187 -3.61 -23.99 0.05
N ASN A 188 -2.93 -22.89 -0.26
CA ASN A 188 -1.89 -22.33 0.59
C ASN A 188 -2.53 -21.48 1.70
N GLU A 189 -2.38 -21.91 2.94
CA GLU A 189 -2.98 -21.25 4.12
C GLU A 189 -2.59 -19.77 4.21
N THR A 190 -1.33 -19.42 3.96
CA THR A 190 -0.85 -18.03 3.99
C THR A 190 -1.47 -17.16 2.89
N VAL A 191 -1.92 -17.74 1.77
CA VAL A 191 -2.68 -17.01 0.74
C VAL A 191 -4.14 -16.87 1.16
N SER A 192 -4.72 -17.93 1.73
CA SER A 192 -6.10 -17.91 2.25
C SER A 192 -6.29 -16.87 3.36
N GLU A 193 -5.35 -16.78 4.30
CA GLU A 193 -5.35 -15.78 5.38
C GLU A 193 -5.35 -14.33 4.85
N LYS A 194 -4.71 -14.07 3.71
CA LYS A 194 -4.73 -12.75 3.06
C LYS A 194 -6.11 -12.43 2.49
N GLY A 195 -6.80 -13.43 1.94
CA GLY A 195 -8.19 -13.31 1.48
C GLY A 195 -9.14 -13.01 2.63
N LEU A 196 -9.02 -13.75 3.73
CA LEU A 196 -9.81 -13.54 4.94
C LEU A 196 -9.58 -12.13 5.51
N TRP A 197 -8.32 -11.69 5.60
CA TRP A 197 -8.00 -10.34 6.05
C TRP A 197 -8.69 -9.25 5.21
N LEU A 198 -8.60 -9.37 3.88
CA LEU A 198 -9.17 -8.39 2.96
C LEU A 198 -10.68 -8.32 3.09
N LYS A 199 -11.33 -9.47 3.25
CA LYS A 199 -12.77 -9.58 3.51
C LYS A 199 -13.19 -8.90 4.81
N GLU A 200 -12.47 -9.16 5.90
CA GLU A 200 -12.72 -8.52 7.19
C GLU A 200 -12.58 -7.00 7.09
N TYR A 201 -11.52 -6.51 6.43
CA TYR A 201 -11.27 -5.09 6.25
C TYR A 201 -12.38 -4.42 5.42
N ILE A 202 -12.79 -5.01 4.28
CA ILE A 202 -13.87 -4.46 3.45
C ILE A 202 -15.20 -4.46 4.18
N ASN A 203 -15.52 -5.53 4.93
CA ASN A 203 -16.73 -5.57 5.73
C ASN A 203 -16.74 -4.50 6.81
N TYR A 204 -15.59 -4.28 7.47
CA TYR A 204 -15.41 -3.19 8.42
C TYR A 204 -15.66 -1.81 7.78
N LYS A 205 -15.20 -1.59 6.54
CA LYS A 205 -15.43 -0.32 5.82
C LYS A 205 -16.87 -0.15 5.33
N ASN A 206 -17.55 -1.22 4.94
CA ASN A 206 -18.96 -1.22 4.51
C ASN A 206 -19.94 -0.99 5.67
N LEU A 207 -19.65 -1.56 6.85
CA LEU A 207 -20.53 -1.49 8.01
C LEU A 207 -20.19 -0.26 8.83
N GLN A 208 -20.58 0.91 8.34
CA GLN A 208 -20.11 2.16 8.94
C GLN A 208 -20.46 2.38 10.41
N ASN A 209 -21.38 1.65 11.10
CA ASN A 209 -21.62 1.90 12.54
C ASN A 209 -22.37 0.84 13.40
N SER A 210 -22.68 -0.40 12.95
CA SER A 210 -23.53 -1.31 13.77
C SER A 210 -22.87 -2.59 14.28
N ILE A 211 -21.80 -3.07 13.66
CA ILE A 211 -21.08 -4.30 14.09
C ILE A 211 -19.64 -3.92 14.45
N LYS A 212 -19.25 -4.14 15.71
CA LYS A 212 -17.86 -3.95 16.15
C LYS A 212 -17.01 -5.10 15.62
N TYR A 213 -16.12 -4.83 14.67
CA TYR A 213 -15.03 -5.74 14.34
C TYR A 213 -13.91 -5.55 15.36
N GLU A 214 -13.61 -6.57 16.17
CA GLU A 214 -12.62 -6.47 17.25
C GLU A 214 -11.23 -6.06 16.74
N ARG A 215 -10.91 -6.52 15.52
CA ARG A 215 -9.65 -6.28 14.80
C ARG A 215 -9.44 -4.85 14.35
N PHE A 216 -10.47 -4.19 13.78
CA PHE A 216 -10.32 -2.91 13.09
C PHE A 216 -10.99 -1.76 13.83
N ARG A 217 -10.31 -0.60 13.92
CA ARG A 217 -10.80 0.61 14.59
C ARG A 217 -10.39 1.87 13.81
N LYS A 218 -11.23 2.90 13.88
CA LYS A 218 -10.89 4.25 13.38
C LYS A 218 -9.97 4.92 14.39
#